data_AF-A0A382LGJ0-F1
#
_entry.id   AF-A0A382LGJ0-F1
#
_cell.length_a   1.000
_cell.length_b   1.000
_cell.length_c   1.000
_cell.angle_alpha   90.00
_cell.angle_beta   90.00
_cell.angle_gamma   90.00
#
_symmetry.space_group_name_H-M   'P 1'
#
loop_
_entity.id
_entity.type
_entity.pdbx_description
1 polymer ?
#
loop_
_entity_poly.entity_id
_entity_poly.type
_entity_poly.pdbx_seq_one_letter_code
_entity_poly.pdbx_strand_id
1 'polypeptide(L)'
;TILPSSTADLQVRIVSGQKDPLQGWVPAGWGHHRPAPVAIYSVEQQLPVAVDTVLFPYPRDQAPSLSVEPLTVEEEGEHVPPWEASALCLQIDDQRDYYLVAHERRALRRGGPLVSDAQAVLVRCNGAGQPHQLCLLNGSFVELYGRPLVTAEETFRSLELSWTVDSLTVQADHPIGANLWAGSARNLIVVGGERHTITPANEQIVVFEDWLD
;
A
#
# COMPACT_ATOMS: atom_id res chain seq x y z
N THR A 1 -3.78 4.72 -15.24
CA THR A 1 -3.52 6.13 -14.89
C THR A 1 -2.16 6.21 -14.22
N ILE A 2 -1.45 7.32 -14.39
CA ILE A 2 -0.21 7.64 -13.68
C ILE A 2 -0.52 8.87 -12.81
N LEU A 3 -0.39 8.76 -11.50
CA LEU A 3 -0.65 9.86 -10.56
C LEU A 3 0.56 10.04 -9.64
N PRO A 4 1.39 11.07 -9.84
CA PRO A 4 2.41 11.44 -8.87
C PRO A 4 1.76 12.01 -7.60
N SER A 5 2.31 11.71 -6.42
CA SER A 5 1.92 12.39 -5.19
C SER A 5 2.19 13.89 -5.35
N SER A 6 1.24 14.73 -4.93
CA SER A 6 1.27 16.14 -5.30
C SER A 6 2.53 16.81 -4.72
N THR A 7 3.41 17.21 -5.63
CA THR A 7 4.46 18.17 -5.32
C THR A 7 3.97 19.51 -5.85
N ALA A 8 4.07 20.55 -5.02
CA ALA A 8 3.87 21.91 -5.51
C ALA A 8 4.76 22.12 -6.74
N ASP A 9 4.23 22.76 -7.76
CA ASP A 9 4.94 23.10 -9.01
C ASP A 9 5.35 21.92 -9.92
N LEU A 10 4.74 20.74 -9.76
CA LEU A 10 4.95 19.63 -10.68
C LEU A 10 4.47 19.98 -12.11
N GLN A 11 5.41 20.03 -13.05
CA GLN A 11 5.11 20.23 -14.46
C GLN A 11 4.94 18.90 -15.16
N VAL A 12 3.92 18.80 -16.01
CA VAL A 12 3.66 17.60 -16.82
C VAL A 12 3.64 17.98 -18.30
N ARG A 13 4.41 17.24 -19.10
CA ARG A 13 4.30 17.28 -20.56
C ARG A 13 4.17 15.87 -21.12
N ILE A 14 3.26 15.69 -22.08
CA ILE A 14 3.13 14.45 -22.83
C ILE A 14 3.76 14.66 -24.21
N VAL A 15 4.71 13.81 -24.58
CA VAL A 15 5.36 13.85 -25.90
C VAL A 15 5.26 12.51 -26.60
N SER A 16 5.28 12.55 -27.93
CA SER A 16 5.26 11.36 -28.79
C SER A 16 6.10 11.66 -30.02
N GLY A 17 7.16 10.87 -30.24
CA GLY A 17 8.03 11.04 -31.39
C GLY A 17 8.95 12.27 -31.36
N GLN A 18 9.34 12.76 -30.17
CA GLN A 18 10.25 13.91 -30.05
C GLN A 18 11.67 13.49 -30.45
N LYS A 19 12.34 14.29 -31.28
CA LYS A 19 13.70 13.99 -31.78
C LYS A 19 14.82 14.61 -30.95
N ASP A 20 14.56 15.73 -30.28
CA ASP A 20 15.55 16.45 -29.49
C ASP A 20 14.92 17.08 -28.23
N PRO A 21 15.29 16.64 -27.02
CA PRO A 21 15.90 15.33 -26.73
C PRO A 21 15.04 14.18 -27.25
N LEU A 22 15.68 13.04 -27.56
CA LEU A 22 15.00 11.84 -28.05
C LEU A 22 14.03 11.30 -26.97
N GLN A 23 12.72 11.41 -27.19
CA GLN A 23 11.68 11.00 -26.24
C GLN A 23 10.43 10.47 -26.96
N GLY A 24 9.71 9.54 -26.33
CA GLY A 24 8.44 9.04 -26.83
C GLY A 24 8.56 8.17 -28.10
N TRP A 25 9.52 7.24 -28.10
CA TRP A 25 9.71 6.25 -29.17
C TRP A 25 9.75 4.84 -28.56
N VAL A 26 9.14 3.87 -29.24
CA VAL A 26 9.29 2.44 -28.90
C VAL A 26 9.72 1.66 -30.13
N PRO A 27 10.47 0.55 -29.96
CA PRO A 27 10.84 -0.32 -31.07
C PRO A 27 9.62 -0.82 -31.86
N ALA A 28 9.76 -0.87 -33.18
CA ALA A 28 8.72 -1.32 -34.11
C ALA A 28 9.24 -2.36 -35.12
N GLY A 29 10.31 -3.08 -34.75
CA GLY A 29 11.04 -4.00 -35.63
C GLY A 29 12.50 -3.58 -35.81
N TRP A 30 13.28 -4.41 -36.49
CA TRP A 30 14.72 -4.18 -36.66
C TRP A 30 14.98 -2.86 -37.40
N GLY A 31 15.73 -1.94 -36.77
CA GLY A 31 16.01 -0.61 -37.32
C GLY A 31 14.82 0.37 -37.32
N HIS A 32 13.65 -0.02 -36.79
CA HIS A 32 12.45 0.80 -36.82
C HIS A 32 11.98 1.21 -35.42
N HIS A 33 11.51 2.45 -35.33
CA HIS A 33 10.85 2.98 -34.14
C HIS A 33 9.51 3.56 -34.54
N ARG A 34 8.53 3.46 -33.65
CA ARG A 34 7.25 4.15 -33.77
C ARG A 34 7.09 5.15 -32.63
N PRO A 35 6.46 6.31 -32.87
CA PRO A 35 6.10 7.23 -31.80
C PRO A 35 5.21 6.52 -30.76
N ALA A 36 5.45 6.80 -29.49
CA ALA A 36 4.63 6.36 -28.37
C ALA A 36 4.51 7.50 -27.35
N PRO A 37 3.33 7.70 -26.75
CA PRO A 37 3.16 8.71 -25.73
C PRO A 37 4.05 8.40 -24.52
N VAL A 38 4.77 9.40 -24.05
CA VAL A 38 5.48 9.39 -22.76
C VAL A 38 5.07 10.61 -21.97
N ALA A 39 4.74 10.42 -20.70
CA ALA A 39 4.53 11.50 -19.75
C ALA A 39 5.85 11.83 -19.08
N ILE A 40 6.22 13.11 -19.07
CA ILE A 40 7.43 13.62 -18.45
C ILE A 40 7.00 14.57 -17.35
N TYR A 41 7.35 14.18 -16.13
CA TYR A 41 7.12 14.94 -14.91
C TYR A 41 8.41 15.66 -14.53
N SER A 42 8.33 16.91 -14.12
CA SER A 42 9.51 17.71 -13.76
C SER A 42 9.17 18.66 -12.62
N VAL A 43 10.08 18.77 -11.66
CA VAL A 43 9.95 19.66 -10.51
C VAL A 43 11.33 20.14 -10.09
N GLU A 44 11.43 21.40 -9.68
CA GLU A 44 12.66 21.98 -9.13
C GLU A 44 12.53 22.07 -7.61
N GLN A 45 13.35 21.32 -6.88
CA GLN A 45 13.31 21.27 -5.42
C GLN A 45 14.71 21.15 -4.83
N GLN A 46 14.85 21.52 -3.55
CA GLN A 46 16.06 21.23 -2.79
C GLN A 46 16.12 19.75 -2.43
N LEU A 47 17.32 19.17 -2.51
CA LEU A 47 17.56 17.78 -2.11
C LEU A 47 17.72 17.67 -0.58
N PRO A 48 17.39 16.52 0.02
CA PRO A 48 16.85 15.29 -0.61
C PRO A 48 15.39 15.41 -1.07
N VAL A 49 15.01 14.60 -2.07
CA VAL A 49 13.65 14.58 -2.65
C VAL A 49 13.15 13.15 -2.81
N ALA A 50 11.86 12.93 -2.51
CA ALA A 50 11.14 11.71 -2.86
C ALA A 50 9.86 12.08 -3.61
N VAL A 51 9.51 11.26 -4.60
CA VAL A 51 8.32 11.44 -5.43
C VAL A 51 7.63 10.09 -5.53
N ASP A 52 6.52 9.93 -4.83
CA ASP A 52 5.70 8.73 -4.98
C ASP A 52 4.90 8.81 -6.27
N THR A 53 4.73 7.68 -6.95
CA THR A 53 3.92 7.62 -8.17
C THR A 53 3.03 6.39 -8.14
N VAL A 54 1.72 6.63 -8.25
CA VAL A 54 0.72 5.56 -8.34
C VAL A 54 0.49 5.21 -9.81
N LEU A 55 0.75 3.94 -10.14
CA LEU A 55 0.42 3.34 -11.43
C LEU A 55 -0.80 2.44 -11.27
N PHE A 56 -1.94 2.88 -11.81
CA PHE A 56 -3.20 2.12 -11.71
C PHE A 56 -3.67 1.65 -13.09
N PRO A 57 -3.43 0.37 -13.48
CA PRO A 57 -3.96 -0.18 -14.71
C PRO A 57 -5.47 -0.41 -14.61
N TYR A 58 -6.20 -0.15 -15.70
CA TYR A 58 -7.64 -0.39 -15.77
C TYR A 58 -8.05 -0.80 -17.20
N PRO A 59 -9.16 -1.54 -17.39
CA PRO A 59 -9.68 -1.87 -18.71
C PRO A 59 -10.03 -0.60 -19.51
N ARG A 60 -9.77 -0.59 -20.82
CA ARG A 60 -9.86 0.61 -21.68
C ARG A 60 -11.10 1.48 -21.47
N ASP A 61 -12.26 0.86 -21.29
CA ASP A 61 -13.56 1.53 -21.21
C ASP A 61 -14.13 1.57 -19.78
N GLN A 62 -13.28 1.36 -18.77
CA GLN A 62 -13.63 1.31 -17.35
C GLN A 62 -12.64 2.16 -16.54
N ALA A 63 -12.52 3.45 -16.89
CA ALA A 63 -11.67 4.37 -16.15
C ALA A 63 -12.28 4.63 -14.76
N PRO A 64 -11.55 4.33 -13.67
CA PRO A 64 -12.05 4.61 -12.32
C PRO A 64 -11.96 6.10 -12.01
N SER A 65 -12.78 6.56 -11.07
CA SER A 65 -12.54 7.82 -10.38
C SER A 65 -11.35 7.63 -9.43
N LEU A 66 -10.20 8.24 -9.74
CA LEU A 66 -8.96 8.03 -9.00
C LEU A 66 -8.39 9.35 -8.49
N SER A 67 -8.14 9.44 -7.18
CA SER A 67 -7.33 10.52 -6.58
C SER A 67 -6.31 9.98 -5.59
N VAL A 68 -5.22 10.71 -5.43
CA VAL A 68 -4.13 10.39 -4.50
C VAL A 68 -3.84 11.64 -3.67
N GLU A 69 -3.89 11.47 -2.36
CA GLU A 69 -3.61 12.52 -1.38
C GLU A 69 -2.39 12.12 -0.55
N PRO A 70 -1.31 12.92 -0.54
CA PRO A 70 -0.22 12.73 0.41
C PRO A 70 -0.70 12.97 1.84
N LEU A 71 -0.35 12.07 2.75
CA LEU A 71 -0.62 12.21 4.17
C LEU A 71 0.64 12.68 4.89
N THR A 72 0.47 13.57 5.87
CA THR A 72 1.58 13.94 6.77
C THR A 72 2.02 12.69 7.54
N VAL A 73 3.33 12.45 7.57
CA VAL A 73 3.94 11.38 8.35
C VAL A 73 4.49 11.96 9.65
N GLU A 74 4.22 11.29 10.76
CA GLU A 74 4.69 11.65 12.08
C GLU A 74 5.40 10.47 12.77
N GLU A 75 6.44 10.78 13.54
CA GLU A 75 7.15 9.87 14.44
C GLU A 75 7.28 10.56 15.81
N GLU A 76 6.78 9.93 16.88
CA GLU A 76 6.74 10.53 18.22
C GLU A 76 6.06 11.92 18.29
N GLY A 77 5.18 12.23 17.34
CA GLY A 77 4.48 13.51 17.22
C GLY A 77 5.23 14.58 16.42
N GLU A 78 6.43 14.26 15.92
CA GLU A 78 7.23 15.15 15.07
C GLU A 78 7.06 14.80 13.59
N HIS A 79 7.10 15.81 12.74
CA HIS A 79 6.98 15.64 11.30
C HIS A 79 8.18 14.84 10.73
N VAL A 80 7.88 13.81 9.94
CA VAL A 80 8.87 13.05 9.17
C VAL A 80 8.85 13.53 7.72
N PRO A 81 10.01 13.92 7.16
CA PRO A 81 10.05 14.41 5.80
C PRO A 81 9.79 13.30 4.77
N PRO A 82 9.21 13.63 3.58
CA PRO A 82 8.82 12.64 2.58
C PRO A 82 9.91 11.69 2.08
N TRP A 83 11.19 12.12 2.12
CA TRP A 83 12.31 11.28 1.71
C TRP A 83 12.70 10.22 2.75
N GLU A 84 12.29 10.36 4.00
CA GLU A 84 12.49 9.36 5.06
C GLU A 84 11.31 8.39 5.16
N ALA A 85 10.08 8.89 4.95
CA ALA A 85 8.86 8.11 4.79
C ALA A 85 7.79 8.89 4.05
N SER A 86 6.95 8.16 3.31
CA SER A 86 5.76 8.72 2.68
C SER A 86 4.52 7.92 3.05
N ALA A 87 3.39 8.61 3.07
CA ALA A 87 2.07 8.01 3.24
C ALA A 87 1.09 8.60 2.25
N LEU A 88 0.18 7.76 1.75
CA LEU A 88 -0.82 8.16 0.75
C LEU A 88 -2.20 7.66 1.18
N CYS A 89 -3.21 8.48 0.93
CA CYS A 89 -4.61 8.07 0.85
C CYS A 89 -5.00 8.00 -0.64
N LEU A 90 -5.41 6.83 -1.10
CA LEU A 90 -5.89 6.62 -2.46
C LEU A 90 -7.40 6.47 -2.43
N GLN A 91 -8.12 7.28 -3.21
CA GLN A 91 -9.55 7.09 -3.45
C GLN A 91 -9.70 6.49 -4.85
N ILE A 92 -10.28 5.28 -4.92
CA ILE A 92 -10.52 4.54 -6.16
C ILE A 92 -12.01 4.19 -6.21
N ASP A 93 -12.78 4.90 -7.02
CA ASP A 93 -14.23 4.84 -7.01
C ASP A 93 -14.78 5.07 -5.59
N ASP A 94 -15.44 4.07 -4.99
CA ASP A 94 -15.90 4.11 -3.61
C ASP A 94 -14.85 3.64 -2.59
N GLN A 95 -13.79 2.94 -3.03
CA GLN A 95 -12.74 2.39 -2.16
C GLN A 95 -11.79 3.47 -1.66
N ARG A 96 -11.25 3.25 -0.46
CA ARG A 96 -10.25 4.12 0.15
C ARG A 96 -9.11 3.30 0.72
N ASP A 97 -7.93 3.45 0.15
CA ASP A 97 -6.75 2.67 0.50
C ASP A 97 -5.72 3.57 1.17
N TYR A 98 -5.00 3.03 2.15
CA TYR A 98 -3.95 3.72 2.89
C TYR A 98 -2.62 3.02 2.69
N TYR A 99 -1.60 3.80 2.40
CA TYR A 99 -0.24 3.35 2.21
C TYR A 99 0.68 4.11 3.14
N LEU A 100 1.66 3.42 3.72
CA LEU A 100 2.76 4.01 4.46
C LEU A 100 4.04 3.22 4.15
N VAL A 101 5.12 3.92 3.85
CA VAL A 101 6.43 3.34 3.56
C VAL A 101 7.53 4.09 4.28
N ALA A 102 8.50 3.34 4.77
CA ALA A 102 9.72 3.86 5.34
C ALA A 102 10.87 3.67 4.32
N HIS A 103 11.42 4.78 3.84
CA HIS A 103 12.45 4.79 2.80
C HIS A 103 13.85 4.55 3.35
N GLU A 104 14.13 5.08 4.56
CA GLU A 104 15.45 4.98 5.19
C GLU A 104 15.50 3.94 6.31
N ARG A 105 14.65 4.10 7.33
CA ARG A 105 14.62 3.22 8.50
C ARG A 105 13.21 2.91 8.96
N ARG A 106 13.02 1.73 9.54
CA ARG A 106 11.79 1.37 10.25
C ARG A 106 11.67 2.16 11.55
N ALA A 107 10.46 2.59 11.84
CA ALA A 107 10.01 3.09 13.12
C ALA A 107 8.49 3.10 13.14
N LEU A 108 7.92 3.18 14.34
CA LEU A 108 6.48 3.36 14.49
C LEU A 108 6.09 4.75 13.99
N ARG A 109 5.42 4.80 12.84
CA ARG A 109 5.04 6.05 12.17
C ARG A 109 3.55 6.11 11.94
N ARG A 110 3.00 7.31 12.01
CA ARG A 110 1.60 7.62 11.70
C ARG A 110 1.55 8.35 10.36
N GLY A 111 0.83 7.80 9.39
CA GLY A 111 0.45 8.45 8.14
C GLY A 111 -1.06 8.65 8.10
N GLY A 112 -1.54 9.82 8.51
CA GLY A 112 -2.97 10.06 8.70
C GLY A 112 -3.60 9.06 9.70
N PRO A 113 -4.62 8.27 9.31
CA PRO A 113 -5.26 7.30 10.21
C PRO A 113 -4.49 5.98 10.34
N LEU A 114 -3.47 5.73 9.50
CA LEU A 114 -2.69 4.50 9.49
C LEU A 114 -1.45 4.66 10.38
N VAL A 115 -1.21 3.69 11.26
CA VAL A 115 -0.01 3.63 12.11
C VAL A 115 0.65 2.27 11.92
N SER A 116 1.96 2.23 11.69
CA SER A 116 2.70 0.99 11.53
C SER A 116 4.19 1.15 11.80
N ASP A 117 4.85 0.06 12.20
CA ASP A 117 6.31 -0.08 12.28
C ASP A 117 6.93 -0.74 11.03
N ALA A 118 6.09 -1.06 10.04
CA ALA A 118 6.48 -1.79 8.85
C ALA A 118 7.39 -0.96 7.95
N GLN A 119 8.24 -1.65 7.19
CA GLN A 119 8.95 -0.99 6.09
C GLN A 119 7.96 -0.50 5.03
N ALA A 120 6.94 -1.30 4.73
CA ALA A 120 5.84 -0.90 3.87
C ALA A 120 4.54 -1.57 4.34
N VAL A 121 3.45 -0.82 4.28
CA VAL A 121 2.11 -1.34 4.53
C VAL A 121 1.12 -0.72 3.56
N LEU A 122 0.20 -1.54 3.06
CA LEU A 122 -0.98 -1.14 2.30
C LEU A 122 -2.20 -1.74 2.99
N VAL A 123 -3.18 -0.91 3.32
CA VAL A 123 -4.49 -1.35 3.80
C VAL A 123 -5.54 -0.87 2.83
N ARG A 124 -6.31 -1.81 2.26
CA ARG A 124 -7.37 -1.51 1.31
C ARG A 124 -8.73 -1.60 1.98
N CYS A 125 -9.56 -0.59 1.77
CA CYS A 125 -10.88 -0.52 2.40
C CYS A 125 -11.98 -0.35 1.36
N ASN A 126 -13.12 -0.99 1.62
CA ASN A 126 -14.32 -0.82 0.81
C ASN A 126 -14.95 0.57 1.03
N GLY A 127 -16.04 0.88 0.31
CA GLY A 127 -16.74 2.17 0.47
C GLY A 127 -17.36 2.44 1.83
N ALA A 128 -17.44 1.44 2.72
CA ALA A 128 -17.83 1.62 4.12
C ALA A 128 -16.63 1.88 5.06
N GLY A 129 -15.41 1.94 4.53
CA GLY A 129 -14.18 2.09 5.30
C GLY A 129 -13.74 0.82 6.02
N GLN A 130 -14.32 -0.35 5.71
CA GLN A 130 -13.90 -1.61 6.29
C GLN A 130 -12.70 -2.19 5.54
N PRO A 131 -11.63 -2.61 6.24
CA PRO A 131 -10.51 -3.30 5.61
C PRO A 131 -10.98 -4.60 4.94
N HIS A 132 -10.54 -4.83 3.70
CA HIS A 132 -10.76 -6.09 2.99
C HIS A 132 -9.45 -6.72 2.49
N GLN A 133 -8.35 -5.97 2.48
CA GLN A 133 -7.01 -6.48 2.19
C GLN A 133 -5.96 -5.69 2.97
N LEU A 134 -4.92 -6.37 3.43
CA LEU A 134 -3.74 -5.75 4.05
C LEU A 134 -2.51 -6.49 3.53
N CYS A 135 -1.49 -5.73 3.13
CA CYS A 135 -0.17 -6.25 2.84
C CYS A 135 0.83 -5.50 3.71
N LEU A 136 1.70 -6.23 4.39
CA LEU A 136 2.75 -5.70 5.25
C LEU A 136 4.09 -6.35 4.88
N LEU A 137 5.15 -5.55 4.87
CA LEU A 137 6.53 -5.98 4.67
C LEU A 137 7.39 -5.50 5.83
N ASN A 138 8.16 -6.43 6.41
CA ASN A 138 9.09 -6.18 7.52
C ASN A 138 8.43 -5.33 8.62
N GLY A 139 7.39 -5.85 9.27
CA GLY A 139 6.64 -5.15 10.32
C GLY A 139 6.01 -6.10 11.33
N SER A 140 5.57 -5.57 12.46
CA SER A 140 4.91 -6.32 13.54
C SER A 140 3.58 -5.67 13.97
N PHE A 141 3.33 -4.44 13.57
CA PHE A 141 2.19 -3.66 14.02
C PHE A 141 1.52 -2.90 12.87
N VAL A 142 0.19 -2.98 12.82
CA VAL A 142 -0.65 -2.12 11.97
C VAL A 142 -1.88 -1.72 12.74
N GLU A 143 -2.17 -0.43 12.75
CA GLU A 143 -3.40 0.15 13.28
C GLU A 143 -4.02 1.06 12.22
N LEU A 144 -5.34 1.03 12.08
CA LEU A 144 -6.08 1.95 11.23
C LEU A 144 -7.24 2.57 12.03
N TYR A 145 -7.33 3.90 12.05
CA TYR A 145 -8.36 4.63 12.80
C TYR A 145 -8.42 4.25 14.30
N GLY A 146 -7.26 4.03 14.94
CA GLY A 146 -7.19 3.62 16.34
C GLY A 146 -7.53 2.15 16.59
N ARG A 147 -7.77 1.36 15.52
CA ARG A 147 -8.06 -0.07 15.61
C ARG A 147 -6.82 -0.88 15.23
N PRO A 148 -6.25 -1.70 16.14
CA PRO A 148 -5.21 -2.64 15.79
C PRO A 148 -5.73 -3.68 14.79
N LEU A 149 -5.06 -3.80 13.65
CA LEU A 149 -5.29 -4.83 12.63
C LEU A 149 -4.30 -5.98 12.75
N VAL A 150 -3.06 -5.68 13.14
CA VAL A 150 -1.98 -6.63 13.35
C VAL A 150 -1.21 -6.21 14.60
N THR A 151 -0.94 -7.15 15.49
CA THR A 151 0.01 -6.99 16.59
C THR A 151 0.72 -8.31 16.83
N ALA A 152 2.01 -8.36 16.51
CA ALA A 152 2.84 -9.55 16.66
C ALA A 152 4.01 -9.28 17.61
N GLU A 153 4.48 -10.35 18.27
CA GLU A 153 5.67 -10.27 19.12
C GLU A 153 6.96 -10.13 18.32
N GLU A 154 6.98 -10.70 17.11
CA GLU A 154 8.10 -10.62 16.18
C GLU A 154 7.70 -9.95 14.86
N THR A 155 8.71 -9.55 14.10
CA THR A 155 8.53 -8.93 12.79
C THR A 155 8.21 -9.98 11.74
N PHE A 156 7.07 -9.85 11.05
CA PHE A 156 6.81 -10.54 9.80
C PHE A 156 7.71 -9.99 8.70
N ARG A 157 8.38 -10.89 7.97
CA ARG A 157 9.05 -10.53 6.71
C ARG A 157 8.02 -10.07 5.67
N SER A 158 6.95 -10.84 5.53
CA SER A 158 5.78 -10.51 4.74
C SER A 158 4.52 -11.07 5.43
N LEU A 159 3.43 -10.31 5.35
CA LEU A 159 2.11 -10.71 5.80
C LEU A 159 1.07 -10.16 4.82
N GLU A 160 0.21 -11.04 4.32
CA GLU A 160 -0.98 -10.67 3.57
C GLU A 160 -2.22 -11.19 4.28
N LEU A 161 -3.17 -10.28 4.49
CA LEU A 161 -4.48 -10.57 5.03
C LEU A 161 -5.55 -10.23 4.00
N SER A 162 -6.53 -11.10 3.85
CA SER A 162 -7.71 -10.83 3.02
C SER A 162 -8.98 -11.19 3.77
N TRP A 163 -9.90 -10.24 3.86
CA TRP A 163 -11.17 -10.44 4.54
C TRP A 163 -12.30 -10.61 3.54
N THR A 164 -13.14 -11.59 3.80
CA THR A 164 -14.49 -11.68 3.24
C THR A 164 -15.51 -11.54 4.37
N VAL A 165 -16.80 -11.66 4.05
CA VAL A 165 -17.86 -11.62 5.05
C VAL A 165 -17.71 -12.71 6.12
N ASP A 166 -17.18 -13.88 5.74
CA ASP A 166 -17.14 -15.09 6.59
C ASP A 166 -15.72 -15.61 6.88
N SER A 167 -14.70 -15.12 6.17
CA SER A 167 -13.33 -15.63 6.28
C SER A 167 -12.29 -14.53 6.41
N LEU A 168 -11.26 -14.82 7.20
CA LEU A 168 -9.97 -14.16 7.17
C LEU A 168 -8.97 -15.14 6.54
N THR A 169 -8.37 -14.77 5.43
CA THR A 169 -7.25 -15.50 4.83
C THR A 169 -5.93 -14.87 5.25
N VAL A 170 -4.98 -15.70 5.69
CA VAL A 170 -3.64 -15.30 6.13
C VAL A 170 -2.61 -15.98 5.26
N GLN A 171 -1.67 -15.20 4.74
CA GLN A 171 -0.46 -15.69 4.08
C GLN A 171 0.74 -14.97 4.71
N ALA A 172 1.70 -15.73 5.22
CA ALA A 172 2.90 -15.20 5.86
C ALA A 172 4.10 -16.10 5.55
N ASP A 173 5.30 -15.51 5.47
CA ASP A 173 6.54 -16.27 5.22
C ASP A 173 7.01 -17.09 6.44
N HIS A 174 6.59 -16.74 7.66
CA HIS A 174 6.96 -17.45 8.89
C HIS A 174 5.81 -17.46 9.94
N PRO A 175 5.67 -18.57 10.69
CA PRO A 175 4.81 -18.60 11.86
C PRO A 175 5.28 -17.61 12.92
N ILE A 176 4.37 -16.77 13.43
CA ILE A 176 4.60 -15.94 14.61
C ILE A 176 3.28 -15.84 15.39
N GLY A 177 3.36 -15.89 16.71
CA GLY A 177 2.26 -15.49 17.59
C GLY A 177 1.80 -14.06 17.28
N ALA A 178 0.58 -13.91 16.77
CA ALA A 178 0.04 -12.62 16.39
C ALA A 178 -1.44 -12.48 16.73
N ASN A 179 -1.82 -11.28 17.15
CA ASN A 179 -3.21 -10.85 17.21
C ASN A 179 -3.58 -10.21 15.87
N LEU A 180 -4.58 -10.78 15.21
CA LEU A 180 -5.09 -10.29 13.94
C LEU A 180 -6.55 -9.89 14.09
N TRP A 181 -6.91 -8.74 13.51
CA TRP A 181 -8.30 -8.36 13.40
C TRP A 181 -9.00 -9.28 12.40
N ALA A 182 -10.02 -10.01 12.85
CA ALA A 182 -10.83 -10.90 12.05
C ALA A 182 -12.21 -10.30 11.71
N GLY A 183 -12.60 -9.18 12.34
CA GLY A 183 -13.90 -8.57 12.13
C GLY A 183 -15.04 -9.55 12.47
N SER A 184 -15.94 -9.76 11.51
CA SER A 184 -17.06 -10.71 11.63
C SER A 184 -16.73 -12.13 11.16
N ALA A 185 -15.50 -12.40 10.70
CA ALA A 185 -15.14 -13.70 10.15
C ALA A 185 -15.40 -14.84 11.15
N ARG A 186 -15.76 -16.01 10.60
CA ARG A 186 -15.96 -17.25 11.36
C ARG A 186 -14.96 -18.34 10.95
N ASN A 187 -14.18 -18.07 9.91
CA ASN A 187 -13.20 -18.99 9.39
C ASN A 187 -11.86 -18.27 9.24
N LEU A 188 -10.81 -18.95 9.66
CA LEU A 188 -9.44 -18.63 9.32
C LEU A 188 -8.98 -19.59 8.22
N ILE A 189 -8.36 -19.06 7.18
CA ILE A 189 -7.76 -19.84 6.10
C ILE A 189 -6.29 -19.46 6.04
N VAL A 190 -5.42 -20.41 6.34
CA VAL A 190 -3.98 -20.21 6.16
C VAL A 190 -3.60 -20.70 4.77
N VAL A 191 -2.94 -19.87 3.97
CA VAL A 191 -2.50 -20.26 2.62
C VAL A 191 -1.47 -21.38 2.72
N GLY A 192 -1.78 -22.53 2.13
CA GLY A 192 -0.97 -23.74 2.23
C GLY A 192 -1.36 -24.68 3.37
N GLY A 193 -2.17 -24.22 4.32
CA GLY A 193 -2.64 -24.97 5.49
C GLY A 193 -4.13 -25.33 5.44
N GLU A 194 -4.68 -25.64 6.62
CA GLU A 194 -6.09 -25.99 6.79
C GLU A 194 -6.99 -24.78 7.06
N ARG A 195 -8.30 -25.00 6.91
CA ARG A 195 -9.34 -24.04 7.32
C ARG A 195 -9.71 -24.31 8.77
N HIS A 196 -9.64 -23.28 9.60
CA HIS A 196 -10.01 -23.36 11.03
C HIS A 196 -11.28 -22.57 11.29
N THR A 197 -12.21 -23.14 12.05
CA THR A 197 -13.35 -22.39 12.60
C THR A 197 -12.86 -21.55 13.77
N ILE A 198 -13.14 -20.24 13.73
CA ILE A 198 -12.70 -19.28 14.74
C ILE A 198 -13.88 -18.58 15.39
N THR A 199 -13.70 -18.15 16.64
CA THR A 199 -14.64 -17.27 17.34
C THR A 199 -13.88 -16.03 17.79
N PRO A 200 -13.86 -14.94 17.00
CA PRO A 200 -13.13 -13.74 17.35
C PRO A 200 -13.61 -13.15 18.68
N ALA A 201 -12.68 -12.85 19.57
CA ALA A 201 -12.94 -12.12 20.81
C ALA A 201 -12.67 -10.63 20.55
N ASN A 202 -13.67 -9.76 20.73
CA ASN A 202 -13.57 -8.34 20.35
C ASN A 202 -13.08 -8.13 18.90
N GLU A 203 -13.59 -8.95 17.98
CA GLU A 203 -13.18 -8.95 16.56
C GLU A 203 -11.71 -9.36 16.30
N GLN A 204 -10.99 -9.85 17.31
CA GLN A 204 -9.60 -10.29 17.19
C GLN A 204 -9.49 -11.81 17.31
N ILE A 205 -8.48 -12.37 16.67
CA ILE A 205 -8.03 -13.75 16.88
C ILE A 205 -6.54 -13.76 17.22
N VAL A 206 -6.13 -14.76 17.99
CA VAL A 206 -4.72 -15.11 18.15
C VAL A 206 -4.42 -16.20 17.12
N VAL A 207 -3.40 -15.96 16.30
CA VAL A 207 -2.81 -16.97 15.41
C VAL A 207 -1.53 -17.46 16.08
N PHE A 208 -1.40 -18.78 16.16
CA PHE A 208 -0.27 -19.47 16.76
C PHE A 208 0.62 -20.09 15.67
N GLU A 209 1.86 -20.43 16.03
CA GLU A 209 2.83 -20.99 15.09
C GLU A 209 2.34 -22.27 14.41
N ASP A 210 1.66 -23.15 15.16
CA ASP A 210 1.16 -24.44 14.70
C ASP A 210 0.06 -24.34 13.62
N TRP A 211 -0.50 -23.15 13.40
CA TRP A 211 -1.50 -22.93 12.34
C TRP A 211 -0.86 -22.53 11.01
N LEU A 212 0.40 -22.12 11.01
CA LEU A 212 1.12 -21.59 9.85
C LEU A 212 2.17 -22.58 9.29
N ASP A 213 2.28 -23.78 9.88
CA ASP A 213 3.13 -24.90 9.45
C ASP A 213 2.46 -25.85 8.43
#